data_AF-A0A6C8Y2Q1-F1
#
_entry.id   AF-A0A6C8Y2Q1-F1
#
_cell.length_a   1.000
_cell.length_b   1.000
_cell.length_c   1.000
_cell.angle_alpha   90.00
_cell.angle_beta   90.00
_cell.angle_gamma   90.00
#
_symmetry.space_group_name_H-M   'P 1'
#
loop_
_entity.id
_entity.type
_entity.pdbx_description
1 polymer ?
#
loop_
_entity_poly.entity_id
_entity_poly.type
_entity_poly.pdbx_seq_one_letter_code
_entity_poly.pdbx_strand_id
1 'polypeptide(L)'
;MLAILDDLDLASWDTRHNLETLAERAGLHTFSDAGNKSISRASRGVDRLHWLNLIITDKAPFNPYDAKCACKHIKVTDAFFATLGIPVKQAYQERAKLLKADPTEVIYSGDARLIARTVANMARMAAAGLARMKARREVARQRKKEFYSPGIA
;
A
#
# COMPACT_ATOMS: atom_id res chain seq x y z
N MET A 1 9.93 18.30 0.51
CA MET A 1 9.91 16.92 1.04
C MET A 1 9.42 16.02 -0.09
N LEU A 2 10.08 14.90 -0.39
CA LEU A 2 9.67 14.02 -1.50
C LEU A 2 8.27 13.46 -1.23
N ALA A 3 7.33 13.63 -2.16
CA ALA A 3 5.93 13.19 -2.01
C ALA A 3 5.80 11.68 -1.69
N ILE A 4 6.80 10.88 -2.06
CA ILE A 4 6.87 9.45 -1.74
C ILE A 4 6.97 9.16 -0.23
N LEU A 5 7.49 10.11 0.55
CA LEU A 5 7.62 9.96 2.01
C LEU A 5 6.31 10.22 2.75
N ASP A 6 5.37 10.94 2.15
CA ASP A 6 4.06 11.20 2.75
C ASP A 6 3.23 9.91 2.88
N ASP A 7 3.45 8.99 1.94
CA ASP A 7 2.81 7.68 1.89
C ASP A 7 3.56 6.62 2.72
N LEU A 8 4.65 7.01 3.40
CA LEU A 8 5.50 6.13 4.20
C LEU A 8 5.34 6.42 5.70
N ASP A 9 5.23 5.37 6.50
CA ASP A 9 5.43 5.46 7.95
C ASP A 9 6.94 5.46 8.23
N LEU A 10 7.53 6.61 8.58
CA LEU A 10 8.98 6.70 8.82
C LEU A 10 9.45 5.94 10.07
N ALA A 11 8.54 5.54 10.98
CA ALA A 11 8.90 4.71 12.12
C ALA A 11 8.99 3.24 11.71
N SER A 12 7.96 2.69 11.07
CA SER A 12 7.92 1.27 10.70
C SER A 12 8.50 0.96 9.32
N TRP A 13 8.65 1.98 8.48
CA TRP A 13 8.99 1.92 7.05
C TRP A 13 7.97 1.16 6.19
N ASP A 14 6.74 1.05 6.68
CA ASP A 14 5.63 0.47 5.94
C ASP A 14 4.87 1.55 5.18
N THR A 15 4.33 1.21 4.00
CA THR A 15 3.42 2.10 3.30
C THR A 15 2.14 2.31 4.11
N ARG A 16 1.62 3.54 4.10
CA ARG A 16 0.35 3.91 4.74
C ARG A 16 -0.87 3.54 3.89
N HIS A 17 -0.67 3.17 2.64
CA HIS A 17 -1.76 2.89 1.72
C HIS A 17 -1.51 1.58 0.97
N ASN A 18 -2.59 0.94 0.53
CA ASN A 18 -2.46 -0.23 -0.33
C ASN A 18 -2.03 0.19 -1.74
N LEU A 19 -1.61 -0.79 -2.54
CA LEU A 19 -1.15 -0.53 -3.91
C LEU A 19 -2.20 0.19 -4.78
N GLU A 20 -3.50 -0.06 -4.59
CA GLU A 20 -4.56 0.61 -5.35
C GLU A 20 -4.57 2.12 -5.09
N THR A 21 -4.52 2.55 -3.82
CA THR A 21 -4.47 3.97 -3.46
C THR A 21 -3.13 4.61 -3.80
N LEU A 22 -2.02 3.89 -3.63
CA LEU A 22 -0.70 4.37 -4.07
C LEU A 22 -0.67 4.60 -5.58
N ALA A 23 -1.24 3.68 -6.37
CA ALA A 23 -1.35 3.82 -7.82
C ALA A 23 -2.22 5.00 -8.24
N GLU A 24 -3.30 5.27 -7.51
CA GLU A 24 -4.15 6.45 -7.73
C GLU A 24 -3.37 7.74 -7.52
N ARG A 25 -2.70 7.87 -6.37
CA ARG A 25 -1.93 9.06 -5.98
C ARG A 25 -0.74 9.31 -6.90
N ALA A 26 -0.12 8.24 -7.39
CA ALA A 26 0.99 8.31 -8.34
C ALA A 26 0.54 8.50 -9.81
N GLY A 27 -0.76 8.55 -10.11
CA GLY A 27 -1.26 8.65 -11.48
C GLY A 27 -0.98 7.42 -12.35
N LEU A 28 -0.75 6.25 -11.73
CA LEU A 28 -0.41 4.99 -12.39
C LEU A 28 -1.61 4.08 -12.69
N HIS A 29 -2.82 4.59 -12.50
CA HIS A 29 -4.03 3.87 -12.86
C HIS A 29 -4.33 4.02 -14.37
N THR A 30 -4.88 2.98 -14.95
CA THR A 30 -5.30 2.94 -16.36
C THR A 30 -6.74 2.48 -16.44
N PHE A 31 -7.41 2.79 -17.55
CA PHE A 31 -8.76 2.31 -17.82
C PHE A 31 -8.72 1.47 -19.11
N SER A 32 -9.41 0.34 -19.11
CA SER A 32 -9.69 -0.38 -20.36
C SER A 32 -10.71 0.38 -21.20
N ASP A 33 -10.86 0.01 -22.47
CA ASP A 33 -11.91 0.56 -23.35
C ASP A 33 -13.33 0.38 -22.78
N ALA A 34 -13.57 -0.72 -22.06
CA ALA A 34 -14.81 -0.97 -21.33
C ALA A 34 -14.97 -0.15 -20.01
N GLY A 35 -14.09 0.81 -19.74
CA GLY A 35 -14.12 1.65 -18.53
C GLY A 35 -13.61 0.99 -17.25
N ASN A 36 -13.05 -0.23 -17.30
CA ASN A 36 -12.56 -0.93 -16.12
C ASN A 36 -11.21 -0.37 -15.64
N LYS A 37 -11.15 0.01 -14.37
CA LYS A 37 -9.92 0.51 -13.73
C LYS A 37 -8.91 -0.63 -13.50
N SER A 38 -7.70 -0.44 -14.01
CA SER A 38 -6.55 -1.33 -13.89
C SER A 38 -5.36 -0.63 -13.23
N ILE A 39 -4.61 -1.39 -12.43
CA ILE A 39 -3.39 -0.96 -11.73
C ILE A 39 -2.15 -1.73 -12.21
N SER A 40 -2.20 -2.32 -13.41
CA SER A 40 -1.14 -3.17 -13.96
C SER A 40 0.23 -2.48 -14.03
N ARG A 41 0.27 -1.18 -14.32
CA ARG A 41 1.50 -0.37 -14.31
C ARG A 41 2.13 -0.31 -12.92
N ALA A 42 1.33 0.00 -11.90
CA ALA A 42 1.80 0.05 -10.52
C ALA A 42 2.27 -1.33 -10.03
N SER A 43 1.55 -2.40 -10.40
CA SER A 43 1.95 -3.78 -10.10
C SER A 43 3.30 -4.15 -10.70
N ARG A 44 3.55 -3.83 -11.99
CA ARG A 44 4.87 -4.05 -12.60
C ARG A 44 5.97 -3.19 -11.95
N GLY A 45 5.62 -1.97 -11.53
CA GLY A 45 6.53 -1.11 -10.76
C GLY A 45 6.95 -1.76 -9.44
N VAL A 46 5.98 -2.28 -8.67
CA VAL A 46 6.23 -3.01 -7.42
C VAL A 46 7.11 -4.24 -7.66
N ASP A 47 6.85 -5.02 -8.72
CA ASP A 47 7.67 -6.17 -9.08
C ASP A 47 9.13 -5.77 -9.34
N ARG A 48 9.33 -4.64 -10.02
CA ARG A 48 10.67 -4.13 -10.30
C ARG A 48 11.36 -3.62 -9.04
N LEU A 49 10.66 -2.89 -8.18
CA LEU A 49 11.19 -2.40 -6.90
C LEU A 49 11.57 -3.56 -5.96
N HIS A 50 10.75 -4.61 -5.94
CA HIS A 50 11.06 -5.83 -5.18
C HIS A 50 12.31 -6.52 -5.74
N TRP A 51 12.41 -6.67 -7.07
CA TRP A 51 13.57 -7.27 -7.72
C TRP A 51 14.88 -6.50 -7.44
N LEU A 52 14.81 -5.17 -7.34
CA LEU A 52 15.92 -4.31 -6.96
C LEU A 52 16.20 -4.28 -5.45
N ASN A 53 15.50 -5.09 -4.65
CA ASN A 53 15.61 -5.11 -3.19
C ASN A 53 15.34 -3.74 -2.54
N LEU A 54 14.51 -2.89 -3.18
CA LEU A 54 14.11 -1.59 -2.62
C LEU A 54 12.89 -1.73 -1.71
N ILE A 55 12.11 -2.79 -1.89
CA ILE A 55 10.95 -3.08 -1.04
C ILE A 55 10.90 -4.56 -0.68
N ILE A 56 10.27 -4.83 0.45
CA ILE A 56 9.79 -6.14 0.88
C ILE A 56 8.28 -6.12 0.73
N THR A 57 7.72 -7.09 0.02
CA THR A 57 6.28 -7.22 -0.12
C THR A 57 5.86 -8.67 -0.21
N ASP A 58 4.75 -8.99 0.46
CA ASP A 58 4.08 -10.27 0.26
C ASP A 58 3.11 -10.12 -0.91
N LYS A 59 3.42 -10.78 -2.02
CA LYS A 59 2.46 -10.92 -3.11
C LYS A 59 1.32 -11.80 -2.61
N ALA A 60 0.08 -11.30 -2.71
CA ALA A 60 -1.06 -12.20 -2.56
C ALA A 60 -0.99 -13.31 -3.63
N PRO A 61 -1.41 -14.54 -3.29
CA PRO A 61 -1.60 -15.59 -4.28
C PRO A 61 -2.48 -15.08 -5.43
N PHE A 62 -2.18 -15.53 -6.64
CA PHE A 62 -3.02 -15.20 -7.81
C PHE A 62 -4.47 -15.63 -7.54
N ASN A 63 -5.41 -14.69 -7.66
CA ASN A 63 -6.84 -14.95 -7.55
C ASN A 63 -7.50 -14.76 -8.92
N PRO A 64 -8.03 -15.82 -9.56
CA PRO A 64 -8.69 -15.70 -10.86
C PRO A 64 -9.96 -14.83 -10.83
N TYR A 65 -10.55 -14.63 -9.65
CA TYR A 65 -11.73 -13.78 -9.44
C TYR A 65 -11.39 -12.34 -9.02
N ASP A 66 -10.10 -12.07 -8.72
CA ASP A 66 -9.57 -10.75 -8.42
C ASP A 66 -8.22 -10.60 -9.13
N ALA A 67 -8.28 -10.37 -10.44
CA ALA A 67 -7.11 -10.23 -11.31
C ALA A 67 -6.22 -9.00 -10.97
N LYS A 68 -6.57 -8.25 -9.91
CA LYS A 68 -5.75 -7.15 -9.41
C LYS A 68 -4.67 -7.73 -8.52
N CYS A 69 -3.40 -7.56 -8.91
CA CYS A 69 -2.26 -7.90 -8.07
C CYS A 69 -2.37 -7.16 -6.74
N ALA A 70 -2.71 -7.89 -5.68
CA ALA A 70 -2.90 -7.33 -4.35
C ALA A 70 -1.62 -7.53 -3.54
N CYS A 71 -0.59 -6.73 -3.78
CA CYS A 71 0.43 -6.52 -2.75
C CYS A 71 -0.28 -5.89 -1.54
N LYS A 72 -0.45 -6.68 -0.47
CA LYS A 72 -1.23 -6.27 0.72
C LYS A 72 -0.40 -5.41 1.66
N HIS A 73 0.91 -5.64 1.68
CA HIS A 73 1.86 -4.98 2.54
C HIS A 73 3.12 -4.66 1.76
N ILE A 74 3.56 -3.40 1.79
CA ILE A 74 4.80 -2.95 1.16
C ILE A 74 5.61 -2.26 2.25
N LYS A 75 6.83 -2.74 2.45
CA LYS A 75 7.82 -2.18 3.36
C LYS A 75 9.05 -1.76 2.57
N VAL A 76 9.63 -0.60 2.87
CA VAL A 76 10.86 -0.17 2.18
C VAL A 76 12.11 -0.70 2.89
N THR A 77 13.18 -0.89 2.13
CA THR A 77 14.48 -1.34 2.64
C THR A 77 15.44 -0.16 2.84
N ASP A 78 16.62 -0.42 3.39
CA ASP A 78 17.70 0.58 3.44
C ASP A 78 18.09 1.06 2.02
N ALA A 79 18.09 0.14 1.05
CA ALA A 79 18.45 0.45 -0.34
C ALA A 79 17.47 1.45 -0.99
N PHE A 80 16.21 1.48 -0.55
CA PHE A 80 15.24 2.49 -0.98
C PHE A 80 15.69 3.90 -0.62
N PHE A 81 16.07 4.13 0.64
CA PHE A 81 16.54 5.44 1.08
C PHE A 81 17.83 5.84 0.36
N ALA A 82 18.78 4.90 0.23
CA ALA A 82 20.01 5.13 -0.52
C ALA A 82 19.74 5.53 -1.98
N THR A 83 18.78 4.88 -2.65
CA THR A 83 18.37 5.20 -4.03
C THR A 83 17.74 6.59 -4.15
N LEU A 84 17.07 7.08 -3.10
CA LEU A 84 16.53 8.44 -3.03
C LEU A 84 17.59 9.49 -2.66
N GLY A 85 18.85 9.10 -2.46
CA GLY A 85 19.92 9.98 -1.99
C GLY A 85 19.82 10.34 -0.50
N ILE A 86 19.01 9.61 0.27
CA ILE A 86 18.86 9.80 1.72
C ILE A 86 19.90 8.91 2.43
N PRO A 87 20.79 9.49 3.26
CA PRO A 87 21.72 8.69 4.05
C PRO A 87 20.97 7.71 4.95
N VAL A 88 21.30 6.42 4.86
CA VAL A 88 20.66 5.36 5.66
C VAL A 88 20.77 5.65 7.16
N LYS A 89 21.90 6.19 7.61
CA LYS A 89 22.10 6.64 9.00
C LYS A 89 21.05 7.67 9.44
N GLN A 90 20.70 8.62 8.57
CA GLN A 90 19.68 9.61 8.84
C GLN A 90 18.29 8.97 8.93
N ALA A 91 17.98 7.99 8.06
CA ALA A 91 16.72 7.26 8.12
C ALA A 91 16.55 6.49 9.44
N TYR A 92 17.62 5.86 9.94
CA TYR A 92 17.61 5.20 11.25
C TYR A 92 17.49 6.18 12.43
N GLN A 93 18.16 7.33 12.37
CA GLN A 93 18.02 8.39 13.37
C GLN A 93 16.59 8.91 13.48
N GLU A 94 15.93 9.15 12.34
CA GLU A 94 14.52 9.56 12.33
C GLU A 94 13.59 8.46 12.85
N ARG A 95 13.85 7.19 12.51
CA ARG A 95 13.12 6.06 13.10
C ARG A 95 13.27 6.04 14.63
N ALA A 96 14.50 6.14 15.14
CA ALA A 96 14.77 6.11 16.57
C ALA A 96 14.08 7.27 17.30
N LYS A 97 14.15 8.48 16.73
CA LYS A 97 13.46 9.67 17.24
C LYS A 97 11.95 9.47 17.32
N LEU A 98 11.32 8.92 16.28
CA LEU A 98 9.88 8.65 16.24
C LEU A 98 9.46 7.56 17.24
N LEU A 99 10.35 6.63 17.55
CA LEU A 99 10.16 5.58 18.54
C LEU A 99 10.59 6.01 19.96
N LYS A 100 11.04 7.25 20.15
CA LYS A 100 11.56 7.78 21.43
C LYS A 100 12.71 6.94 21.99
N ALA A 101 13.53 6.41 21.10
CA ALA A 101 14.73 5.63 21.39
C ALA A 101 15.99 6.52 21.27
N ASP A 102 17.15 5.96 21.62
CA ASP A 102 18.43 6.64 21.45
C ASP A 102 18.69 6.91 19.95
N PRO A 103 19.00 8.15 19.51
CA PRO A 103 19.29 8.46 18.12
C PRO A 103 20.45 7.67 17.48
N THR A 104 21.33 7.09 18.29
CA THR A 104 22.45 6.26 17.84
C THR A 104 22.07 4.78 17.68
N GLU A 105 20.92 4.37 18.21
CA GLU A 105 20.42 3.00 18.12
C GLU A 105 19.94 2.68 16.70
N VAL A 106 20.42 1.57 16.14
CA VAL A 106 19.97 1.05 14.84
C VAL A 106 18.83 0.06 15.08
N ILE A 107 17.59 0.53 14.93
CA ILE A 107 16.39 -0.30 15.08
C ILE A 107 16.05 -0.93 13.73
N TYR A 108 16.32 -2.23 13.56
CA TYR A 108 16.09 -2.95 12.31
C TYR A 108 14.61 -3.22 12.04
N SER A 109 14.29 -3.53 10.78
CA SER A 109 12.93 -3.82 10.32
C SER A 109 12.23 -5.00 11.01
N GLY A 110 12.97 -5.89 11.66
CA GLY A 110 12.45 -7.04 12.43
C GLY A 110 12.37 -6.81 13.94
N ASP A 111 12.64 -5.59 14.41
CA ASP A 111 12.63 -5.27 15.84
C ASP A 111 11.23 -5.44 16.46
N ALA A 112 11.17 -6.04 17.65
CA ALA A 112 9.93 -6.32 18.36
C ALA A 112 9.12 -5.04 18.67
N ARG A 113 9.79 -3.90 18.87
CA ARG A 113 9.15 -2.60 19.11
C ARG A 113 8.28 -2.15 17.93
N LEU A 114 8.58 -2.63 16.72
CA LEU A 114 7.83 -2.30 15.51
C LEU A 114 6.56 -3.14 15.33
N ILE A 115 6.48 -4.32 15.95
CA ILE A 115 5.39 -5.29 15.74
C ILE A 115 4.02 -4.64 15.97
N ALA A 116 3.83 -3.97 17.09
CA ALA A 116 2.55 -3.33 17.42
C ALA A 116 2.13 -2.30 16.38
N ARG A 117 3.09 -1.52 15.86
CA ARG A 117 2.84 -0.49 14.83
C ARG A 117 2.54 -1.12 13.48
N THR A 118 3.29 -2.14 13.05
CA THR A 118 3.03 -2.88 11.81
C THR A 118 1.66 -3.56 11.86
N VAL A 119 1.32 -4.22 12.97
CA VAL A 119 -0.02 -4.84 13.16
C VAL A 119 -1.13 -3.80 13.11
N ALA A 120 -0.97 -2.64 13.77
CA ALA A 120 -1.94 -1.56 13.72
C ALA A 120 -2.11 -1.02 12.28
N ASN A 121 -1.01 -0.87 11.54
CA ASN A 121 -1.05 -0.46 10.14
C ASN A 121 -1.80 -1.48 9.26
N MET A 122 -1.51 -2.77 9.43
CA MET A 122 -2.20 -3.86 8.73
C MET A 122 -3.70 -3.88 9.06
N ALA A 123 -4.08 -3.75 10.33
CA ALA A 123 -5.48 -3.70 10.76
C ALA A 123 -6.22 -2.50 10.14
N ARG A 124 -5.61 -1.32 10.12
CA ARG A 124 -6.17 -0.13 9.47
C ARG A 124 -6.36 -0.33 7.96
N MET A 125 -5.37 -0.90 7.28
CA MET A 125 -5.46 -1.18 5.84
C MET A 125 -6.56 -2.22 5.53
N ALA A 126 -6.68 -3.26 6.36
CA ALA A 126 -7.72 -4.28 6.25
C ALA A 126 -9.12 -3.66 6.44
N ALA A 127 -9.30 -2.80 7.45
CA ALA A 127 -10.56 -2.10 7.69
C ALA A 127 -10.95 -1.19 6.51
N ALA A 128 -10.00 -0.43 5.97
CA ALA A 128 -10.22 0.39 4.78
C ALA A 128 -10.58 -0.46 3.54
N GLY A 129 -9.92 -1.62 3.38
CA GLY A 129 -10.26 -2.59 2.33
C GLY A 129 -11.68 -3.13 2.46
N LEU A 130 -12.08 -3.50 3.67
CA LEU A 130 -13.44 -3.98 3.97
C LEU A 130 -14.50 -2.91 3.68
N ALA A 131 -14.24 -1.66 4.05
CA ALA A 131 -15.14 -0.53 3.77
C ALA A 131 -15.35 -0.35 2.25
N ARG A 132 -14.28 -0.36 1.46
CA ARG A 132 -14.37 -0.30 -0.02
C ARG A 132 -15.18 -1.47 -0.59
N MET A 133 -14.96 -2.68 -0.07
CA MET A 133 -15.71 -3.87 -0.50
C MET A 133 -17.21 -3.75 -0.19
N LYS A 134 -17.56 -3.27 1.01
CA LYS A 134 -18.97 -3.03 1.40
C LYS A 134 -19.63 -2.00 0.49
N ALA A 135 -18.96 -0.87 0.23
CA ALA A 135 -19.44 0.17 -0.67
C ALA A 135 -19.69 -0.35 -2.09
N ARG A 136 -18.73 -1.11 -2.67
CA ARG A 136 -18.91 -1.75 -3.99
C ARG A 136 -20.12 -2.69 -4.03
N ARG A 137 -20.30 -3.51 -2.98
CA ARG A 137 -21.45 -4.42 -2.86
C ARG A 137 -22.79 -3.69 -2.72
N GLU A 138 -22.80 -2.51 -2.10
CA GLU A 138 -24.00 -1.70 -1.96
C GLU A 138 -24.41 -1.07 -3.29
N VAL A 139 -23.46 -0.47 -4.02
CA VAL A 139 -23.69 0.04 -5.38
C VAL A 139 -24.19 -1.07 -6.32
N ALA A 140 -23.59 -2.26 -6.26
CA ALA A 140 -24.06 -3.39 -7.06
C ALA A 140 -25.48 -3.83 -6.67
N ARG A 141 -25.83 -3.80 -5.37
CA ARG A 141 -27.20 -4.07 -4.90
C ARG A 141 -28.19 -3.02 -5.40
N GLN A 142 -27.82 -1.74 -5.40
CA GLN A 142 -28.65 -0.65 -5.94
C GLN A 142 -28.89 -0.84 -7.44
N ARG A 143 -27.84 -1.04 -8.23
CA ARG A 143 -27.95 -1.32 -9.68
C ARG A 143 -28.81 -2.55 -9.98
N LYS A 144 -28.69 -3.61 -9.17
CA LYS A 144 -29.55 -4.79 -9.29
C LYS A 144 -31.01 -4.42 -9.01
N LYS A 145 -31.29 -3.67 -7.95
CA LYS A 145 -32.66 -3.20 -7.68
C LYS A 145 -33.20 -2.36 -8.84
N GLU A 146 -32.44 -1.40 -9.34
CA GLU A 146 -32.81 -0.56 -10.49
C GLU A 146 -33.12 -1.39 -11.75
N PHE A 147 -32.32 -2.43 -12.02
CA PHE A 147 -32.52 -3.32 -13.17
C PHE A 147 -33.79 -4.18 -13.06
N TYR A 148 -34.11 -4.67 -11.85
CA TYR A 148 -35.27 -5.54 -11.61
C TYR A 148 -36.53 -4.77 -11.15
N SER A 149 -36.45 -3.47 -10.91
CA SER A 149 -37.63 -2.61 -10.76
C SER A 149 -38.27 -2.48 -12.13
N PRO A 150 -39.49 -3.03 -12.34
CA PRO A 150 -40.20 -2.79 -13.59
C PRO A 150 -40.40 -1.27 -13.69
N GLY A 151 -39.98 -0.68 -14.80
CA GLY A 151 -40.38 0.69 -15.11
C GLY A 151 -41.90 0.73 -15.08
N ILE A 152 -42.47 1.47 -14.13
CA ILE A 152 -43.87 1.89 -14.23
C ILE A 152 -43.86 2.88 -15.40
N ALA A 153 -44.15 2.37 -16.60
CA ALA A 153 -44.53 3.14 -17.77
C ALA A 153 -46.05 3.16 -17.84
#